data_AF-A0A1M4WL89-F1
#
_entry.id   AF-A0A1M4WL89-F1
#
_cell.length_a   1.000
_cell.length_b   1.000
_cell.length_c   1.000
_cell.angle_alpha   90.00
_cell.angle_beta   90.00
_cell.angle_gamma   90.00
#
_symmetry.space_group_name_H-M   'P 1'
#
loop_
_entity.id
_entity.type
_entity.pdbx_description
1 polymer ?
#
loop_
_entity_poly.entity_id
_entity_poly.type
_entity_poly.pdbx_seq_one_letter_code
_entity_poly.pdbx_strand_id
1 'polypeptide(L)'
;MEPIELNGKRFRLIRDYRSAWKFDDFKRRYSDILDKYDLIVGDWGYNQLRLKGFFYDDHARATPNTKASHIEEYLNEFCNFDCAYFILERERKETSST
;
A
#
# COMPACT_ATOMS: atom_id res chain seq x y z
N MET A 1 -15.87 3.83 8.42
CA MET A 1 -15.05 4.33 7.29
C MET A 1 -15.43 3.49 6.09
N GLU A 2 -15.73 4.11 4.95
CA GLU A 2 -16.18 3.38 3.76
C GLU A 2 -14.99 2.65 3.09
N PRO A 3 -15.20 1.49 2.46
CA PRO A 3 -14.16 0.79 1.71
C PRO A 3 -13.76 1.63 0.49
N ILE A 4 -12.45 1.76 0.25
CA ILE A 4 -11.91 2.50 -0.89
C ILE A 4 -12.00 1.59 -2.12
N GLU A 5 -12.74 2.00 -3.15
CA GLU A 5 -12.86 1.22 -4.40
C GLU A 5 -12.07 1.85 -5.55
N LEU A 6 -11.25 1.04 -6.24
CA LEU A 6 -10.56 1.42 -7.47
C LEU A 6 -10.43 0.20 -8.40
N ASN A 7 -10.82 0.36 -9.67
CA ASN A 7 -10.74 -0.68 -10.71
C ASN A 7 -11.34 -2.05 -10.26
N GLY A 8 -12.48 -2.02 -9.57
CA GLY A 8 -13.16 -3.22 -9.04
C GLY A 8 -12.47 -3.89 -7.84
N LYS A 9 -11.37 -3.31 -7.34
CA LYS A 9 -10.64 -3.77 -6.14
C LYS A 9 -11.05 -2.90 -4.94
N ARG A 10 -11.15 -3.54 -3.77
CA ARG A 10 -11.41 -2.88 -2.49
C ARG A 10 -10.13 -2.74 -1.68
N PHE A 11 -10.02 -1.63 -0.97
CA PHE A 11 -8.89 -1.32 -0.11
C PHE A 11 -9.37 -0.78 1.24
N ARG A 12 -8.63 -1.15 2.28
CA ARG A 12 -8.80 -0.66 3.65
C ARG A 12 -7.60 0.22 4.00
N LEU A 13 -7.85 1.43 4.49
CA LEU A 13 -6.80 2.32 4.97
C LEU A 13 -6.35 1.85 6.36
N ILE A 14 -5.17 1.24 6.43
CA ILE A 14 -4.60 0.67 7.67
C ILE A 14 -3.86 1.75 8.46
N ARG A 15 -3.17 2.66 7.76
CA ARG A 15 -2.41 3.75 8.37
C ARG A 15 -2.45 4.97 7.47
N ASP A 16 -2.68 6.13 8.05
CA ASP A 16 -2.51 7.44 7.41
C ASP A 16 -1.66 8.31 8.34
N TYR A 17 -0.42 8.56 7.95
CA TYR A 17 0.53 9.37 8.71
C TYR A 17 0.69 10.73 8.04
N ARG A 18 0.34 11.79 8.79
CA ARG A 18 0.36 13.20 8.33
C ARG A 18 -0.61 13.52 7.19
N SER A 19 -1.78 12.87 7.18
CA SER A 19 -2.83 13.09 6.16
C SER A 19 -2.29 12.90 4.73
N ALA A 20 -1.48 11.86 4.56
CA ALA A 20 -0.84 11.47 3.32
C ALA A 20 -1.83 10.85 2.33
N TRP A 21 -2.90 10.24 2.84
CA TRP A 21 -3.91 9.59 2.02
C TRP A 21 -4.72 10.61 1.22
N LYS A 22 -4.59 10.54 -0.11
CA LYS A 22 -5.32 11.36 -1.07
C LYS A 22 -5.78 10.46 -2.22
N PHE A 23 -7.09 10.21 -2.30
CA PHE A 23 -7.65 9.25 -3.25
C PHE A 23 -7.33 9.58 -4.70
N ASP A 24 -7.41 10.86 -5.11
CA ASP A 24 -7.14 11.27 -6.49
C ASP A 24 -5.66 11.10 -6.88
N ASP A 25 -4.74 11.40 -5.97
CA ASP A 25 -3.30 11.19 -6.20
C ASP A 25 -2.97 9.69 -6.27
N PHE A 26 -3.54 8.87 -5.38
CA PHE A 26 -3.42 7.41 -5.43
C PHE A 26 -3.97 6.86 -6.74
N LYS A 27 -5.21 7.23 -7.12
CA LYS A 27 -5.86 6.83 -8.37
C LYS A 27 -5.05 7.21 -9.60
N ARG A 28 -4.46 8.41 -9.63
CA ARG A 28 -3.59 8.89 -10.72
C ARG A 28 -2.26 8.13 -10.79
N ARG A 29 -1.76 7.61 -9.67
CA ARG A 29 -0.46 6.92 -9.58
C ARG A 29 -0.56 5.39 -9.62
N TYR A 30 -1.76 4.84 -9.44
CA TYR A 30 -2.03 3.41 -9.46
C TYR A 30 -1.65 2.79 -10.80
N SER A 31 -1.16 1.55 -10.75
CA SER A 31 -0.88 0.73 -11.92
C SER A 31 -1.22 -0.72 -11.58
N ASP A 32 -1.78 -1.46 -12.53
CA ASP A 32 -2.22 -2.84 -12.31
C ASP A 32 -1.07 -3.80 -11.96
N ILE A 33 0.21 -3.39 -12.13
CA ILE A 33 1.35 -4.12 -11.55
C ILE A 33 1.29 -4.23 -10.02
N LEU A 34 0.53 -3.35 -9.36
CA LEU A 34 0.27 -3.37 -7.92
C LEU A 34 -0.79 -4.41 -7.52
N ASP A 35 -1.57 -4.94 -8.47
CA ASP A 35 -2.68 -5.89 -8.23
C ASP A 35 -2.24 -7.16 -7.52
N LYS A 36 -1.02 -7.60 -7.79
CA LYS A 36 -0.46 -8.82 -7.23
C LYS A 36 -0.14 -8.75 -5.74
N TYR A 37 -0.10 -7.56 -5.14
CA TYR A 37 0.32 -7.31 -3.76
C TYR A 37 -0.86 -7.15 -2.80
N ASP A 38 -0.63 -7.52 -1.55
CA ASP A 38 -1.61 -7.47 -0.46
C ASP A 38 -1.68 -6.09 0.20
N LEU A 39 -0.53 -5.44 0.32
CA LEU A 39 -0.36 -4.12 0.90
C LEU A 39 0.21 -3.17 -0.15
N ILE A 40 -0.22 -1.92 -0.11
CA ILE A 40 0.37 -0.83 -0.89
C ILE A 40 0.76 0.28 0.08
N VAL A 41 2.05 0.55 0.16
CA VAL A 41 2.58 1.73 0.84
C VAL A 41 2.61 2.86 -0.19
N GLY A 42 2.04 4.01 0.19
CA GLY A 42 2.16 5.24 -0.56
C GLY A 42 2.91 6.28 0.25
N ASP A 43 4.02 6.80 -0.26
CA ASP A 43 4.87 7.75 0.45
C ASP A 43 5.17 8.98 -0.41
N TRP A 44 5.43 10.12 0.25
CA TRP A 44 5.62 11.42 -0.41
C TRP A 44 7.09 11.86 -0.39
N GLY A 45 7.84 11.48 -1.43
CA GLY A 45 9.20 11.96 -1.68
C GLY A 45 9.22 13.16 -2.63
N TYR A 46 9.81 14.30 -2.22
CA TYR A 46 9.91 15.52 -3.04
C TYR A 46 8.57 15.98 -3.67
N ASN A 47 7.49 15.96 -2.89
CA ASN A 47 6.11 16.23 -3.32
C ASN A 47 5.56 15.29 -4.41
N GLN A 48 6.22 14.17 -4.69
CA GLN A 48 5.71 13.12 -5.59
C GLN A 48 5.27 11.90 -4.79
N LEU A 49 4.04 11.45 -5.03
CA LEU A 49 3.56 10.17 -4.52
C LEU A 49 4.30 9.02 -5.22
N ARG A 50 4.97 8.19 -4.42
CA ARG A 50 5.52 6.89 -4.79
C ARG A 50 4.58 5.81 -4.25
N LEU A 51 4.35 4.74 -5.02
CA LEU A 51 3.58 3.57 -4.59
C LEU A 51 4.48 2.34 -4.66
N LYS A 52 4.58 1.58 -3.57
CA LYS A 52 5.30 0.31 -3.51
C LYS A 52 4.38 -0.78 -2.96
N GLY A 53 4.34 -1.92 -3.64
CA GLY A 53 3.58 -3.09 -3.24
C GLY A 53 4.38 -4.02 -2.31
N PHE A 54 3.69 -4.55 -1.31
CA PHE A 54 4.20 -5.51 -0.34
C PHE A 54 3.22 -6.68 -0.17
N PHE A 55 3.74 -7.81 0.27
CA PHE A 55 2.99 -9.02 0.61
C PHE A 55 2.96 -9.21 2.12
N TYR A 56 2.02 -10.01 2.62
CA TYR A 56 2.16 -10.56 3.97
C TYR A 56 3.39 -11.46 4.08
N ASP A 57 3.94 -11.59 5.28
CA ASP A 57 5.22 -12.25 5.56
C ASP A 57 5.26 -13.74 5.24
N ASP A 58 4.09 -14.39 5.26
CA ASP A 58 3.82 -15.80 4.97
C ASP A 58 3.44 -16.04 3.49
N HIS A 59 3.26 -14.98 2.70
CA HIS A 59 2.81 -15.10 1.32
C HIS A 59 3.87 -15.79 0.44
N ALA A 60 3.47 -16.81 -0.33
CA ALA A 60 4.39 -17.63 -1.13
C ALA A 60 5.23 -16.87 -2.18
N ARG A 61 4.86 -15.63 -2.52
CA ARG A 61 5.61 -14.73 -3.44
C ARG A 61 6.43 -13.64 -2.72
N ALA A 62 6.44 -13.61 -1.39
CA ALA A 62 7.14 -12.58 -0.63
C ALA A 62 8.65 -12.81 -0.66
N THR A 63 9.38 -11.82 -1.16
CA THR A 63 10.85 -11.71 -1.00
C THR A 63 11.14 -10.82 0.21
N PRO A 64 12.34 -10.87 0.83
CA PRO A 64 12.65 -10.05 2.01
C PRO A 64 12.25 -8.58 1.86
N ASN A 65 12.64 -7.95 0.75
CA ASN A 65 12.39 -6.52 0.49
C ASN A 65 10.94 -6.19 0.05
N THR A 66 10.04 -7.18 0.06
CA THR A 66 8.61 -7.05 -0.24
C THR A 66 7.71 -7.65 0.84
N LYS A 67 8.24 -8.06 2.00
CA LYS A 67 7.46 -8.47 3.18
C LYS A 67 6.88 -7.28 3.94
N ALA A 68 5.76 -7.49 4.64
CA ALA A 68 5.12 -6.50 5.47
C ALA A 68 6.04 -6.04 6.62
N SER A 69 6.81 -6.95 7.22
CA SER A 69 7.83 -6.63 8.22
C SER A 69 8.93 -5.67 7.73
N HIS A 70 9.23 -5.66 6.43
CA HIS A 70 10.22 -4.74 5.84
C HIS A 70 9.61 -3.36 5.47
N ILE A 71 8.32 -3.11 5.73
CA ILE A 71 7.71 -1.78 5.48
C ILE A 71 8.35 -0.70 6.36
N GLU A 72 8.67 -1.00 7.62
CA GLU A 72 9.28 -0.01 8.52
C GLU A 72 10.71 0.35 8.09
N GLU A 73 11.51 -0.64 7.70
CA GLU A 73 12.85 -0.44 7.14
C GLU A 73 12.80 0.35 5.83
N TYR A 74 11.89 0.00 4.93
CA TYR A 74 11.64 0.76 3.69
C TYR A 74 11.24 2.22 3.96
N LEU A 75 10.39 2.48 4.93
CA LEU A 75 10.03 3.85 5.31
C LEU A 75 11.25 4.58 5.89
N ASN A 76 12.01 3.96 6.79
CA ASN A 76 13.21 4.59 7.37
C ASN A 76 14.31 4.89 6.33
N GLU A 77 14.47 4.05 5.31
CA GLU A 77 15.47 4.24 4.24
C GLU A 77 15.04 5.27 3.18
N PHE A 78 13.78 5.22 2.73
CA PHE A 78 13.32 6.00 1.57
C PHE A 78 12.42 7.20 1.93
N CYS A 79 11.72 7.16 3.07
CA CYS A 79 10.81 8.20 3.56
C CYS A 79 11.52 8.98 4.67
N ASN A 80 12.34 9.96 4.25
CA ASN A 80 13.14 10.85 5.12
C ASN A 80 12.37 11.38 6.35
N PHE A 81 13.09 11.91 7.35
CA PHE A 81 12.48 12.53 8.53
C PHE A 81 11.29 13.45 8.17
N ASP A 82 10.17 13.28 8.87
CA ASP A 82 8.87 13.95 8.64
C ASP A 82 8.12 13.65 7.33
N CYS A 83 8.59 12.70 6.51
CA CYS A 83 7.89 12.21 5.32
C CYS A 83 6.50 11.66 5.63
N ALA A 84 5.51 12.10 4.86
CA ALA A 84 4.12 11.67 4.97
C ALA A 84 3.91 10.37 4.19
N TYR A 85 3.18 9.41 4.75
CA TYR A 85 2.88 8.13 4.10
C TYR A 85 1.54 7.52 4.56
N PHE A 86 1.00 6.64 3.73
CA PHE A 86 -0.17 5.82 4.05
C PHE A 86 0.11 4.35 3.71
N ILE A 87 -0.66 3.46 4.33
CA ILE A 87 -0.66 2.02 4.04
C ILE A 87 -2.10 1.62 3.74
N LEU A 88 -2.33 1.15 2.52
CA LEU A 88 -3.54 0.43 2.15
C LEU A 88 -3.30 -1.07 2.26
N GLU A 89 -4.28 -1.77 2.78
CA GLU A 89 -4.48 -3.19 2.56
C GLU A 89 -5.47 -3.39 1.41
N ARG A 90 -5.28 -4.45 0.63
CA ARG A 90 -6.27 -4.96 -0.33
C ARG A 90 -7.22 -5.92 0.36
N GLU A 91 -8.51 -5.62 0.33
CA GLU A 91 -9.52 -6.59 0.74
C GLU A 91 -9.53 -7.74 -0.27
N ARG A 92 -8.95 -8.87 0.12
CA ARG A 92 -9.20 -10.14 -0.56
C ARG A 92 -10.67 -10.49 -0.31
N LYS A 93 -11.45 -10.66 -1.37
CA LYS A 93 -12.69 -11.42 -1.24
C LYS A 93 -12.28 -12.81 -0.78
N GLU A 94 -12.74 -13.24 0.39
CA GLU A 94 -12.76 -14.67 0.68
C GLU A 94 -13.53 -15.34 -0.46
N THR A 95 -12.84 -16.15 -1.26
CA THR A 95 -13.52 -17.22 -1.97
C THR A 95 -14.09 -18.13 -0.90
N SER A 96 -15.35 -17.90 -0.54
CA SER A 96 -16.17 -18.87 0.17
C SER A 96 -16.23 -20.12 -0.70
N SER A 97 -15.30 -21.05 -0.46
CA SER A 97 -15.30 -22.36 -1.11
C SER A 97 -16.63 -23.04 -0.79
N THR A 98 -17.46 -23.19 -1.81
CA THR A 98 -18.57 -24.15 -1.83
C THR A 98 -18.04 -25.47 -2.38
#